data_AF-A0A7D9LIR8-F1
#
_entry.id   AF-A0A7D9LIR8-F1
#
_cell.length_a   1.000
_cell.length_b   1.000
_cell.length_c   1.000
_cell.angle_alpha   90.00
_cell.angle_beta   90.00
_cell.angle_gamma   90.00
#
_symmetry.space_group_name_H-M   'P 1'
#
loop_
_entity.id
_entity.type
_entity.pdbx_description
1 polymer ?
#
loop_
_entity_poly.entity_id
_entity_poly.type
_entity_poly.pdbx_seq_one_letter_code
_entity_poly.pdbx_strand_id
1 'polypeptide(L)'
;MQGNTRLWKYIDYLNTVLLILVLNNSIYISAQENKCRSQSTCRACIQYADAECTWCSDKDYIQRETELDRCDLVAYHAQQNCSNIINPLSDVMPTKDEDLTKTTKVRPQEVVLRLRPGQKQSFDISVRTPENYPVDVYMLMDMSFSMKDNLKSVETLGLDLGKEMNNITSRFRVGFGTMVDKPVAPYCEPSER
;
A
#
# COMPACT_ATOMS: atom_id res chain seq x y z
N MET A 1 56.19 26.55 -29.31
CA MET A 1 54.72 26.83 -29.32
C MET A 1 53.98 25.53 -29.66
N GLN A 2 53.73 24.67 -28.67
CA GLN A 2 53.16 23.33 -28.92
C GLN A 2 52.32 22.82 -27.74
N GLY A 3 51.69 23.75 -26.99
CA GLY A 3 50.88 23.43 -25.80
C GLY A 3 49.36 23.46 -26.03
N ASN A 4 48.89 23.96 -27.17
CA ASN A 4 47.48 24.34 -27.36
C ASN A 4 46.73 23.46 -28.37
N THR A 5 47.18 22.25 -28.68
CA THR A 5 46.46 21.33 -29.58
C THR A 5 45.91 20.10 -28.86
N ARG A 6 46.43 19.77 -27.67
CA ARG A 6 45.93 18.65 -26.86
C ARG A 6 44.66 18.99 -26.09
N LEU A 7 44.54 20.22 -25.59
CA LEU A 7 43.35 20.68 -24.86
C LEU A 7 42.11 20.79 -25.76
N TRP A 8 42.26 21.31 -26.98
CA TRP A 8 41.15 21.41 -27.93
C TRP A 8 40.66 20.03 -28.39
N LYS A 9 41.58 19.10 -28.65
CA LYS A 9 41.22 17.70 -28.93
C LYS A 9 40.44 17.02 -27.80
N TYR A 10 40.72 17.38 -26.55
CA TYR A 10 40.00 16.84 -25.39
C TYR A 10 38.60 17.44 -25.25
N ILE A 11 38.45 18.74 -25.51
CA ILE A 11 37.16 19.43 -25.54
C ILE A 11 36.28 18.91 -26.69
N ASP A 12 36.85 18.71 -27.88
CA ASP A 12 36.13 18.12 -29.02
C ASP A 12 35.71 16.67 -28.75
N TYR A 13 36.55 15.89 -28.06
CA TYR A 13 36.20 14.53 -27.62
C TYR A 13 35.06 14.53 -26.59
N LEU A 14 35.09 15.43 -25.61
CA LEU A 14 34.01 15.56 -24.62
C LEU A 14 32.69 16.01 -25.26
N ASN A 15 32.74 16.98 -26.19
CA ASN A 15 31.57 17.46 -26.90
C ASN A 15 30.96 16.39 -27.81
N THR A 16 31.78 15.58 -28.48
CA THR A 16 31.29 14.46 -29.32
C THR A 16 30.66 13.36 -28.47
N VAL A 17 31.26 13.00 -27.32
CA VAL A 17 30.67 12.04 -26.38
C VAL A 17 29.34 12.56 -25.82
N LEU A 18 29.28 13.84 -25.44
CA LEU A 18 28.04 14.48 -24.97
C LEU A 18 26.96 14.46 -26.05
N LEU A 19 27.31 14.78 -27.30
CA LEU A 19 26.39 14.74 -28.43
C LEU A 19 25.84 13.34 -28.66
N ILE A 20 26.68 12.31 -28.58
CA ILE A 20 26.28 10.90 -28.70
C ILE A 20 25.34 10.49 -27.56
N LEU A 21 25.60 10.92 -26.32
CA LEU A 21 24.72 10.64 -25.18
C LEU A 21 23.34 11.33 -25.30
N VAL A 22 23.31 12.56 -25.81
CA VAL A 22 22.06 13.30 -26.07
C VAL A 22 21.28 12.66 -27.22
N LEU A 23 21.95 12.29 -28.32
CA LEU A 23 21.29 11.64 -29.46
C LEU A 23 20.73 10.27 -29.09
N ASN A 24 21.46 9.47 -28.29
CA ASN A 24 20.94 8.19 -27.80
C ASN A 24 19.72 8.40 -26.89
N ASN A 25 19.74 9.36 -25.96
CA ASN A 25 18.56 9.68 -25.13
C ASN A 25 17.35 10.11 -25.96
N SER A 26 17.55 10.94 -26.99
CA SER A 26 16.47 11.37 -27.89
C SER A 26 15.86 10.21 -28.69
N ILE A 27 16.66 9.19 -29.04
CA ILE A 27 16.18 7.96 -29.71
C ILE A 27 15.41 7.06 -28.73
N TYR A 28 15.84 6.96 -27.46
CA TYR A 28 15.10 6.19 -26.46
C TYR A 28 13.71 6.76 -26.16
N ILE A 29 13.52 8.08 -26.24
CA ILE A 29 12.22 8.73 -25.99
C ILE A 29 11.22 8.45 -27.14
N SER A 30 11.67 8.24 -28.37
CA SER A 30 10.79 8.04 -29.53
C SER A 30 10.28 6.59 -29.72
N ALA A 31 10.78 5.64 -28.93
CA ALA A 31 10.51 4.21 -29.08
C ALA A 31 9.72 3.59 -27.91
N GLN A 32 8.97 4.38 -27.14
CA GLN A 32 8.00 3.80 -26.20
C GLN A 32 6.79 3.29 -26.98
N GLU A 33 6.80 1.99 -27.29
CA GLU A 33 5.71 1.31 -27.97
C GLU A 33 4.40 1.51 -27.19
N ASN A 34 3.39 2.06 -27.86
CA ASN A 34 2.11 2.37 -27.26
C ASN A 34 1.27 1.11 -27.10
N LYS A 35 1.26 0.56 -25.89
CA LYS A 35 0.59 -0.70 -25.56
C LYS A 35 -0.94 -0.61 -25.58
N CYS A 36 -1.49 0.60 -25.53
CA CYS A 36 -2.95 0.84 -25.52
C CYS A 36 -3.63 0.39 -26.82
N ARG A 37 -2.96 0.59 -27.97
CA ARG A 37 -3.51 0.31 -29.31
C ARG A 37 -3.84 -1.16 -29.58
N SER A 38 -3.42 -2.06 -28.70
CA SER A 38 -3.75 -3.49 -28.78
C SER A 38 -5.23 -3.80 -28.48
N GLN A 39 -6.01 -2.83 -27.97
CA GLN A 39 -7.37 -3.06 -27.47
C GLN A 39 -8.44 -2.53 -28.43
N SER A 40 -9.36 -3.42 -28.84
CA SER A 40 -10.41 -3.12 -29.83
C SER A 40 -11.75 -2.66 -29.23
N THR A 41 -11.92 -2.67 -27.90
CA THR A 41 -13.16 -2.25 -27.24
C THR A 41 -12.88 -1.29 -26.08
N CYS A 42 -13.83 -0.40 -25.80
CA CYS A 42 -13.73 0.55 -24.68
C CYS A 42 -13.49 -0.18 -23.34
N ARG A 43 -14.17 -1.30 -23.10
CA ARG A 43 -14.00 -2.08 -21.87
C ARG A 43 -12.58 -2.62 -21.75
N ALA A 44 -12.07 -3.25 -22.80
CA ALA A 44 -10.73 -3.82 -22.78
C ALA A 44 -9.65 -2.74 -22.64
N CYS A 45 -9.86 -1.58 -23.29
CA CYS A 45 -8.99 -0.41 -23.18
C CYS A 45 -8.86 0.11 -21.73
N ILE A 46 -9.99 0.28 -21.03
CA ILE A 46 -9.99 0.81 -19.66
C ILE A 46 -9.50 -0.22 -18.64
N GLN A 47 -9.73 -1.51 -18.89
CA GLN A 47 -9.25 -2.61 -18.04
C GLN A 47 -7.77 -2.93 -18.24
N TYR A 48 -7.16 -2.45 -19.33
CA TYR A 48 -5.74 -2.64 -19.58
C TYR A 48 -4.92 -2.05 -18.44
N ALA A 49 -3.93 -2.81 -17.97
CA ALA A 49 -3.23 -2.53 -16.72
C ALA A 49 -2.39 -1.24 -16.74
N ASP A 50 -2.16 -0.65 -17.92
CA ASP A 50 -1.52 0.64 -18.06
C ASP A 50 -2.54 1.77 -17.80
N ALA A 51 -2.33 2.48 -16.69
CA ALA A 51 -3.23 3.50 -16.15
C ALA A 51 -3.47 4.69 -17.10
N GLU A 52 -2.67 4.81 -18.15
CA GLU A 52 -2.62 5.98 -19.04
C GLU A 52 -3.46 5.81 -20.33
N CYS A 53 -3.98 4.60 -20.60
CA CYS A 53 -4.80 4.37 -21.79
C CYS A 53 -6.15 5.09 -21.70
N THR A 54 -6.66 5.60 -22.81
CA THR A 54 -7.95 6.29 -22.90
C THR A 54 -8.71 5.88 -24.16
N TRP A 55 -10.01 6.11 -24.18
CA TRP A 55 -10.86 5.67 -25.30
C TRP A 55 -11.55 6.84 -25.98
N CYS A 56 -11.44 6.95 -27.31
CA CYS A 56 -12.19 7.93 -28.10
C CYS A 56 -13.54 7.33 -28.57
N SER A 57 -14.64 7.98 -28.18
CA SER A 57 -16.01 7.55 -28.51
C SER A 57 -16.65 8.31 -29.68
N ASP A 58 -15.90 9.19 -30.35
CA ASP A 58 -16.37 9.91 -31.53
C ASP A 58 -16.72 8.95 -32.66
N LYS A 59 -17.85 9.19 -33.34
CA LYS A 59 -18.28 8.37 -34.48
C LYS A 59 -17.32 8.50 -35.66
N ASP A 60 -16.92 9.74 -35.95
CA ASP A 60 -16.06 10.10 -37.08
C ASP A 60 -14.59 10.24 -36.64
N TYR A 61 -14.02 9.16 -36.10
CA TYR A 61 -12.62 9.11 -35.64
C TYR A 61 -11.68 8.50 -36.70
N ILE A 62 -11.52 9.22 -37.81
CA ILE A 62 -10.84 8.75 -39.02
C ILE A 62 -9.80 9.79 -39.47
N GLN A 63 -8.63 9.35 -39.90
CA GLN A 63 -7.62 10.20 -40.53
C GLN A 63 -7.23 9.60 -41.89
N ARG A 64 -7.27 10.40 -42.96
CA ARG A 64 -6.88 9.98 -44.34
C ARG A 64 -7.52 8.64 -44.76
N GLU A 65 -8.84 8.52 -44.55
CA GLU A 65 -9.64 7.33 -44.89
C GLU A 65 -9.35 6.06 -44.08
N THR A 66 -8.49 6.13 -43.06
CA THR A 66 -8.23 5.02 -42.12
C THR A 66 -8.83 5.30 -40.76
N GLU A 67 -9.53 4.31 -40.19
CA GLU A 67 -10.01 4.39 -38.81
C GLU A 67 -8.81 4.43 -37.86
N LEU A 68 -8.81 5.41 -36.95
CA LEU A 68 -7.76 5.56 -35.96
C LEU A 68 -7.98 4.60 -34.79
N ASP A 69 -6.90 4.20 -34.12
CA ASP A 69 -7.00 3.39 -32.90
C ASP A 69 -7.79 4.13 -31.83
N ARG A 70 -8.94 3.56 -31.45
CA ARG A 70 -9.83 4.16 -30.46
C ARG A 70 -9.27 4.08 -29.04
N CYS A 71 -8.38 3.13 -28.77
CA CYS A 71 -7.66 3.03 -27.49
C CYS A 71 -6.25 3.61 -27.64
N ASP A 72 -6.01 4.79 -27.08
CA ASP A 72 -4.74 5.48 -27.19
C ASP A 72 -4.47 6.34 -25.93
N LEU A 73 -3.27 6.90 -25.80
CA LEU A 73 -2.93 7.89 -24.79
C LEU A 73 -3.65 9.22 -25.09
N VAL A 74 -3.96 9.97 -24.03
CA VAL A 74 -4.64 11.28 -24.13
C VAL A 74 -3.94 12.22 -25.11
N ALA A 75 -2.61 12.22 -25.13
CA ALA A 75 -1.81 13.08 -26.00
C ALA A 75 -2.05 12.81 -27.50
N TYR A 76 -2.24 11.55 -27.90
CA TYR A 76 -2.53 11.20 -29.30
C TYR A 76 -3.96 11.53 -29.67
N HIS A 77 -4.93 11.32 -28.77
CA HIS A 77 -6.31 11.75 -29.00
C HIS A 77 -6.42 13.27 -29.18
N ALA A 78 -5.63 14.06 -28.44
CA ALA A 78 -5.56 15.51 -28.61
C ALA A 78 -5.04 15.93 -30.00
N GLN A 79 -4.03 15.23 -30.54
CA GLN A 79 -3.53 15.49 -31.89
C GLN A 79 -4.55 15.16 -32.99
N GLN A 80 -5.42 14.19 -32.73
CA GLN A 80 -6.44 13.72 -33.66
C GLN A 80 -7.80 14.40 -33.44
N ASN A 81 -7.86 15.46 -32.63
CA ASN A 81 -9.05 16.24 -32.33
C ASN A 81 -10.25 15.40 -31.84
N CYS A 82 -9.99 14.35 -31.04
CA CYS A 82 -11.07 13.61 -30.39
C CYS A 82 -11.80 14.52 -29.38
N SER A 83 -13.10 14.65 -29.53
CA SER A 83 -13.97 15.46 -28.65
C SER A 83 -14.48 14.66 -27.45
N ASN A 84 -14.86 13.39 -27.64
CA ASN A 84 -15.44 12.56 -26.58
C ASN A 84 -14.48 11.49 -26.06
N ILE A 85 -13.51 11.91 -25.24
CA ILE A 85 -12.54 11.02 -24.58
C ILE A 85 -13.13 10.42 -23.29
N ILE A 86 -13.14 9.09 -23.20
CA ILE A 86 -13.53 8.33 -22.01
C ILE A 86 -12.27 7.96 -21.22
N ASN A 87 -12.18 8.49 -20.01
CA ASN A 87 -11.09 8.23 -19.06
C ASN A 87 -11.62 8.23 -17.61
N PRO A 88 -12.21 7.14 -17.12
CA PRO A 88 -12.65 7.05 -15.73
C PRO A 88 -11.41 7.03 -14.83
N LEU A 89 -11.28 8.04 -13.97
CA LEU A 89 -10.16 8.12 -13.03
C LEU A 89 -10.51 7.43 -11.71
N SER A 90 -9.47 6.98 -11.01
CA SER A 90 -9.62 6.52 -9.63
C SER A 90 -9.90 7.71 -8.70
N ASP A 91 -10.73 7.48 -7.69
CA ASP A 91 -11.17 8.51 -6.75
C ASP A 91 -11.32 7.93 -5.34
N VAL A 92 -11.11 8.79 -4.35
CA VAL A 92 -11.21 8.45 -2.92
C VAL A 92 -12.12 9.46 -2.25
N MET A 93 -13.26 8.98 -1.75
CA MET A 93 -14.30 9.82 -1.17
C MET A 93 -14.57 9.40 0.28
N PRO A 94 -14.09 10.15 1.28
CA PRO A 94 -14.50 9.94 2.67
C PRO A 94 -16.01 10.21 2.81
N THR A 95 -16.78 9.21 3.22
CA THR A 95 -18.23 9.33 3.47
C THR A 95 -18.53 9.61 4.93
N LYS A 96 -17.63 9.21 5.83
CA LYS A 96 -17.68 9.56 7.26
C LYS A 96 -16.27 9.95 7.73
N ASP A 97 -16.11 11.24 8.02
CA ASP A 97 -14.81 11.87 8.34
C ASP A 97 -14.91 12.77 9.57
N GLU A 98 -15.39 12.21 10.68
CA GLU A 98 -15.46 12.92 11.97
C GLU A 98 -14.06 13.14 12.54
N ASP A 99 -13.86 14.30 13.17
CA ASP A 99 -12.60 14.65 13.83
C ASP A 99 -12.24 13.69 14.98
N LEU A 100 -10.94 13.56 15.24
CA LEU A 100 -10.43 12.73 16.32
C LEU A 100 -10.78 13.34 17.68
N THR A 101 -11.57 12.61 18.47
CA THR A 101 -12.04 13.03 19.79
C THR A 101 -11.70 12.00 20.88
N LYS A 102 -12.25 12.19 22.09
CA LYS A 102 -12.16 11.17 23.14
C LYS A 102 -12.92 9.89 22.79
N THR A 103 -13.91 9.94 21.90
CA THR A 103 -14.68 8.77 21.45
C THR A 103 -14.26 8.30 20.07
N THR A 104 -13.99 9.24 19.16
CA THR A 104 -13.59 8.95 17.76
C THR A 104 -12.08 8.78 17.69
N LYS A 105 -11.61 7.54 17.46
CA LYS A 105 -10.18 7.16 17.52
C LYS A 105 -9.48 7.01 16.18
N VAL A 106 -10.25 6.85 15.11
CA VAL A 106 -9.75 6.67 13.76
C VAL A 106 -10.50 7.63 12.86
N ARG A 107 -9.79 8.25 11.92
CA ARG A 107 -10.32 9.17 10.92
C ARG A 107 -9.63 8.91 9.57
N PRO A 108 -10.35 8.85 8.44
CA PRO A 108 -11.80 8.78 8.32
C PRO A 108 -12.35 7.45 8.87
N GLN A 109 -13.64 7.40 9.19
CA GLN A 109 -14.32 6.18 9.66
C GLN A 109 -14.91 5.38 8.50
N GLU A 110 -15.23 6.04 7.39
CA GLU A 110 -15.77 5.39 6.19
C GLU A 110 -15.26 6.10 4.94
N VAL A 111 -14.84 5.30 3.95
CA VAL A 111 -14.29 5.78 2.68
C VAL A 111 -14.83 4.93 1.54
N VAL A 112 -15.30 5.58 0.48
CA VAL A 112 -15.66 4.94 -0.79
C VAL A 112 -14.49 5.12 -1.75
N LEU A 113 -13.94 4.00 -2.22
CA LEU A 113 -12.88 3.97 -3.22
C LEU A 113 -13.47 3.58 -4.57
N ARG A 114 -13.30 4.43 -5.57
CA ARG A 114 -13.57 4.10 -6.98
C ARG A 114 -12.23 3.87 -7.65
N LEU A 115 -11.91 2.63 -8.01
CA LEU A 115 -10.59 2.29 -8.55
C LEU A 115 -10.70 1.89 -10.02
N ARG A 116 -9.89 2.53 -10.86
CA ARG A 116 -9.61 2.07 -12.21
C ARG A 116 -8.54 0.96 -12.16
N PRO A 117 -8.71 -0.16 -12.86
CA PRO A 117 -7.67 -1.19 -12.93
C PRO A 117 -6.30 -0.61 -13.34
N GLY A 118 -5.24 -1.01 -12.64
CA GLY A 118 -3.87 -0.51 -12.88
C GLY A 118 -3.54 0.83 -12.21
N GLN A 119 -4.53 1.64 -11.85
CA GLN A 119 -4.32 2.88 -11.09
C GLN A 119 -4.26 2.60 -9.59
N LYS A 120 -3.25 3.18 -8.94
CA LYS A 120 -3.11 3.15 -7.49
C LYS A 120 -3.77 4.38 -6.91
N GLN A 121 -4.39 4.23 -5.74
CA GLN A 121 -4.77 5.39 -4.93
C GLN A 121 -4.34 5.24 -3.48
N SER A 122 -4.04 6.40 -2.88
CA SER A 122 -3.67 6.53 -1.48
C SER A 122 -4.62 7.47 -0.78
N PHE A 123 -4.86 7.20 0.50
CA PHE A 123 -5.56 8.10 1.40
C PHE A 123 -4.99 7.94 2.80
N ASP A 124 -5.07 9.01 3.59
CA ASP A 124 -4.48 9.05 4.90
C ASP A 124 -5.46 8.56 5.96
N ILE A 125 -4.94 7.78 6.91
CA ILE A 125 -5.66 7.37 8.11
C ILE A 125 -4.95 7.98 9.31
N SER A 126 -5.68 8.82 10.02
CA SER A 126 -5.24 9.40 11.29
C SER A 126 -5.78 8.56 12.44
N VAL A 127 -4.90 8.18 13.37
CA VAL A 127 -5.26 7.39 14.55
C VAL A 127 -4.86 8.14 15.81
N ARG A 128 -5.76 8.18 16.79
CA ARG A 128 -5.49 8.71 18.14
C ARG A 128 -5.46 7.57 19.14
N THR A 129 -4.30 7.38 19.78
CA THR A 129 -4.19 6.48 20.93
C THR A 129 -4.91 7.08 22.15
N PRO A 130 -5.88 6.40 22.76
CA PRO A 130 -6.52 6.85 23.98
C PRO A 130 -5.57 6.78 25.19
N GLU A 131 -5.55 7.83 25.99
CA GLU A 131 -5.01 7.80 27.35
C GLU A 131 -5.98 7.04 28.28
N ASN A 132 -5.47 6.31 29.27
CA ASN A 132 -6.27 5.56 30.25
C ASN A 132 -7.31 4.61 29.61
N TYR A 133 -6.87 3.82 28.62
CA TYR A 133 -7.71 2.82 27.95
C TYR A 133 -7.83 1.54 28.81
N PRO A 134 -8.97 0.81 28.81
CA PRO A 134 -9.08 -0.37 29.65
C PRO A 134 -8.12 -1.45 29.13
N VAL A 135 -7.52 -2.19 30.06
CA VAL A 135 -6.56 -3.24 29.75
C VAL A 135 -7.02 -4.52 30.42
N ASP A 136 -7.18 -5.56 29.62
CA ASP A 136 -7.52 -6.91 30.07
C ASP A 136 -6.31 -7.82 29.83
N VAL A 137 -5.77 -8.41 30.91
CA VAL A 137 -4.66 -9.37 30.83
C VAL A 137 -5.15 -10.73 31.27
N TYR A 138 -4.94 -11.76 30.44
CA TYR A 138 -5.23 -13.14 30.81
C TYR A 138 -3.93 -13.91 30.99
N MET A 139 -3.60 -14.25 32.23
CA MET A 139 -2.43 -15.07 32.55
C MET A 139 -2.81 -16.53 32.41
N LEU A 140 -2.24 -17.21 31.42
CA LEU A 140 -2.33 -18.66 31.27
C LEU A 140 -1.01 -19.27 31.72
N MET A 141 -1.02 -19.98 32.86
CA MET A 141 0.18 -20.54 33.45
C MET A 141 0.23 -22.05 33.37
N ASP A 142 1.43 -22.58 33.16
CA ASP A 142 1.70 -23.99 33.35
C ASP A 142 1.77 -24.32 34.85
N MET A 143 0.98 -25.28 35.30
CA MET A 143 1.01 -25.83 36.67
C MET A 143 1.65 -27.22 36.74
N SER A 144 2.48 -27.58 35.75
CA SER A 144 3.30 -28.78 35.78
C SER A 144 4.28 -28.78 36.96
N PHE A 145 4.81 -29.96 37.30
CA PHE A 145 5.75 -30.12 38.41
C PHE A 145 7.01 -29.24 38.28
N SER A 146 7.48 -28.97 37.07
CA SER A 146 8.63 -28.07 36.84
C SER A 146 8.36 -26.62 37.27
N MET A 147 7.10 -26.21 37.36
CA MET A 147 6.72 -24.86 37.78
C MET A 147 6.53 -24.73 39.29
N LYS A 148 6.72 -25.81 40.05
CA LYS A 148 6.48 -25.86 41.50
C LYS A 148 7.18 -24.75 42.28
N ASP A 149 8.45 -24.45 41.96
CA ASP A 149 9.20 -23.42 42.67
C ASP A 149 8.77 -22.00 42.24
N ASN A 150 8.31 -21.84 41.00
CA ASN A 150 7.87 -20.57 40.43
C ASN A 150 6.46 -20.17 40.89
N LEU A 151 5.62 -21.11 41.33
CA LEU A 151 4.27 -20.84 41.84
C LEU A 151 4.26 -19.86 43.02
N LYS A 152 5.29 -19.90 43.88
CA LYS A 152 5.41 -18.96 45.01
C LYS A 152 5.48 -17.50 44.56
N SER A 153 6.12 -17.23 43.42
CA SER A 153 6.21 -15.88 42.85
C SER A 153 4.94 -15.47 42.11
N VAL A 154 4.15 -16.45 41.66
CA VAL A 154 2.86 -16.24 40.97
C VAL A 154 1.77 -15.79 41.94
N GLU A 155 1.84 -16.23 43.20
CA GLU A 155 0.87 -15.86 44.24
C GLU A 155 0.74 -14.34 44.42
N THR A 156 1.84 -13.59 44.37
CA THR A 156 1.83 -12.12 44.52
C THR A 156 1.74 -11.38 43.18
N LEU A 157 2.03 -12.05 42.06
CA LEU A 157 2.12 -11.44 40.74
C LEU A 157 0.85 -10.70 40.33
N GLY A 158 -0.33 -11.24 40.65
CA GLY A 158 -1.61 -10.58 40.32
C GLY A 158 -1.79 -9.24 41.04
N LEU A 159 -1.38 -9.17 42.32
CA LEU A 159 -1.46 -7.96 43.13
C LEU A 159 -0.43 -6.92 42.69
N ASP A 160 0.81 -7.36 42.46
CA ASP A 160 1.89 -6.47 42.07
C ASP A 160 1.67 -5.91 40.67
N LEU A 161 1.22 -6.74 39.72
CA LEU A 161 0.81 -6.26 38.40
C LEU A 161 -0.37 -5.28 38.50
N GLY A 162 -1.36 -5.57 39.34
CA GLY A 162 -2.49 -4.66 39.55
C GLY A 162 -2.05 -3.28 40.05
N LYS A 163 -1.09 -3.22 40.98
CA LYS A 163 -0.52 -1.96 41.49
C LYS A 163 0.21 -1.18 40.41
N GLU A 164 1.07 -1.84 39.65
CA GLU A 164 1.83 -1.20 38.56
C GLU A 164 0.90 -0.71 37.44
N MET A 165 -0.09 -1.52 37.07
CA MET A 165 -1.05 -1.17 36.03
C MET A 165 -1.97 -0.02 36.43
N ASN A 166 -2.20 0.21 37.73
CA ASN A 166 -2.98 1.34 38.21
C ASN A 166 -2.32 2.71 37.91
N ASN A 167 -0.99 2.73 37.68
CA ASN A 167 -0.27 3.92 37.23
C ASN A 167 -0.48 4.21 35.73
N ILE A 168 -0.96 3.22 34.96
CA ILE A 168 -1.14 3.29 33.50
C ILE A 168 -2.61 3.45 33.13
N THR A 169 -3.49 2.66 33.76
CA THR A 169 -4.94 2.66 33.52
C THR A 169 -5.72 2.42 34.80
N SER A 170 -6.82 3.15 34.97
CA SER A 170 -7.76 2.98 36.06
C SER A 170 -8.75 1.82 35.82
N ARG A 171 -8.67 1.15 34.67
CA ARG A 171 -9.57 0.06 34.26
C ARG A 171 -8.75 -1.16 33.85
N PHE A 172 -8.06 -1.73 34.83
CA PHE A 172 -7.31 -2.97 34.67
C PHE A 172 -8.13 -4.18 35.11
N ARG A 173 -8.15 -5.24 34.30
CA ARG A 173 -8.70 -6.53 34.67
C ARG A 173 -7.66 -7.62 34.43
N VAL A 174 -7.59 -8.56 35.36
CA VAL A 174 -6.72 -9.72 35.24
C VAL A 174 -7.54 -11.00 35.38
N GLY A 175 -7.36 -11.91 34.43
CA GLY A 175 -7.85 -13.28 34.49
C GLY A 175 -6.69 -14.25 34.69
N PHE A 176 -6.98 -15.39 35.29
CA PHE A 176 -6.00 -16.44 35.53
C PHE A 176 -6.56 -17.78 35.06
N GLY A 177 -5.75 -18.51 34.31
CA GLY A 177 -6.03 -19.86 33.86
C GLY A 177 -4.79 -20.72 33.98
N THR A 178 -5.01 -22.02 34.06
CA THR A 178 -3.92 -22.99 34.22
C THR A 178 -4.02 -24.08 33.18
N MET A 179 -2.87 -24.56 32.75
CA MET A 179 -2.76 -25.73 31.90
C MET A 179 -1.68 -26.66 32.44
N VAL A 180 -1.81 -27.93 32.10
CA VAL A 180 -0.74 -28.93 32.21
C VAL A 180 -0.74 -29.66 30.86
N ASP A 181 -0.85 -30.98 30.85
CA ASP A 181 -0.96 -31.81 29.66
C ASP A 181 -2.33 -32.50 29.60
N LYS A 182 -2.60 -33.22 28.52
CA LYS A 182 -3.82 -33.99 28.34
C LYS A 182 -3.89 -35.12 29.39
N PRO A 183 -5.05 -35.35 30.03
CA PRO A 183 -5.20 -36.38 31.06
C PRO A 183 -5.39 -37.78 30.46
N VAL A 184 -4.49 -38.18 29.54
CA VAL A 184 -4.50 -39.46 28.82
C VAL A 184 -3.07 -39.97 28.60
N ALA A 185 -2.92 -41.29 28.46
CA ALA A 185 -1.64 -41.89 28.11
C ALA A 185 -1.18 -41.44 26.71
N PRO A 186 0.13 -41.28 26.45
CA PRO A 186 1.26 -41.54 27.36
C PRO A 186 1.67 -40.34 28.25
N TYR A 187 0.86 -39.27 28.31
CA TYR A 187 1.21 -38.01 28.97
C TYR A 187 0.86 -37.97 30.47
N CYS A 188 -0.07 -38.82 30.91
CA CYS A 188 -0.50 -38.93 32.30
C CYS A 188 -0.68 -40.41 32.66
N GLU A 189 -0.22 -40.80 33.85
CA GLU A 189 -0.38 -42.17 34.35
C GLU A 189 -1.86 -42.42 34.73
N PRO A 190 -2.50 -43.51 34.24
CA PRO A 190 -3.91 -43.77 34.51
C PRO A 190 -4.30 -43.92 35.99
N SER A 191 -3.32 -44.14 36.88
CA SER A 191 -3.50 -44.35 38.31
C SER A 191 -3.50 -43.07 39.17
N GLU A 192 -3.15 -41.91 38.62
CA GLU A 192 -3.05 -40.64 39.37
C GLU A 192 -4.33 -39.76 39.29
N ARG A 193 -5.51 -40.39 39.19
CA ARG A 193 -6.80 -39.67 39.25
C ARG A 193 -7.36 -39.54 40.67
#